data_AF-A0A8K0SQA8-F1
#
_entry.id   AF-A0A8K0SQA8-F1
#
_cell.length_a   1.000
_cell.length_b   1.000
_cell.length_c   1.000
_cell.angle_alpha   90.00
_cell.angle_beta   90.00
_cell.angle_gamma   90.00
#
_symmetry.space_group_name_H-M   'P 1'
#
loop_
_entity.id
_entity.type
_entity.pdbx_description
1 polymer ?
#
loop_
_entity_poly.entity_id
_entity_poly.type
_entity_poly.pdbx_seq_one_letter_code
_entity_poly.pdbx_strand_id
1 'polypeptide(L)'
;MVPFQNYLPWVKAPLIANAPMAGFAGGRLASAVTLARGLGFIGVVNNMDELRENLRIATNLTAAQGASKTLPVGVGLLPFACKLEDALPVLSEYKPAVVWLFAAKELDDYAQWAEQIRAATPHTMLWIRCDEQRLHPGVFL
;
A
#
# COMPACT_ATOMS: atom_id res chain seq x y z
N MET A 1 -8.85 19.87 -6.78
CA MET A 1 -8.36 18.49 -6.66
C MET A 1 -6.84 18.54 -6.73
N VAL A 2 -6.15 18.06 -5.70
CA VAL A 2 -4.67 18.03 -5.71
C VAL A 2 -4.24 16.90 -6.67
N PRO A 3 -3.33 17.15 -7.64
CA PRO A 3 -2.87 16.09 -8.54
C PRO A 3 -2.17 14.97 -7.76
N PHE A 4 -2.42 13.71 -8.12
CA PHE A 4 -1.78 12.54 -7.48
C PHE A 4 -0.25 12.61 -7.54
N GLN A 5 0.31 13.33 -8.51
CA GLN A 5 1.75 13.55 -8.68
C GLN A 5 2.42 14.25 -7.48
N ASN A 6 1.66 14.98 -6.66
CA ASN A 6 2.21 15.60 -5.44
C ASN A 6 2.62 14.55 -4.39
N TYR A 7 2.02 13.36 -4.44
CA TYR A 7 2.28 12.25 -3.52
C TYR A 7 2.92 11.04 -4.22
N LEU A 8 2.65 10.88 -5.51
CA LEU A 8 3.16 9.82 -6.38
C LEU A 8 3.87 10.44 -7.59
N PRO A 9 5.04 11.09 -7.42
CA PRO A 9 5.67 11.92 -8.45
C PRO A 9 6.09 11.13 -9.70
N TRP A 10 6.19 9.80 -9.61
CA TRP A 10 6.55 8.97 -10.76
C TRP A 10 5.36 8.61 -11.65
N VAL A 11 4.12 8.75 -11.16
CA VAL A 11 2.91 8.29 -11.86
C VAL A 11 2.51 9.26 -12.97
N LYS A 12 2.12 8.70 -14.14
CA LYS A 12 1.53 9.45 -15.26
C LYS A 12 0.02 9.20 -15.32
N ALA A 13 -0.74 10.22 -15.74
CA ALA A 13 -2.18 10.07 -15.97
C ALA A 13 -2.48 9.42 -17.35
N PRO A 14 -3.55 8.60 -17.47
CA PRO A 14 -4.40 8.13 -16.38
C PRO A 14 -3.66 7.17 -15.44
N LEU A 15 -4.00 7.17 -14.16
CA LEU A 15 -3.39 6.27 -13.18
C LEU A 15 -3.69 4.82 -13.57
N ILE A 16 -2.62 4.06 -13.80
CA ILE A 16 -2.66 2.60 -13.97
C ILE A 16 -2.04 1.96 -12.74
N ALA A 17 -2.74 1.00 -12.14
CA ALA A 17 -2.26 0.24 -10.99
C ALA A 17 -2.62 -1.24 -11.14
N ASN A 18 -1.73 -2.14 -10.71
CA ASN A 18 -2.11 -3.53 -10.48
C ASN A 18 -2.76 -3.68 -9.10
N ALA A 19 -3.69 -4.61 -8.95
CA ALA A 19 -4.22 -4.93 -7.62
C ALA A 19 -3.16 -5.66 -6.77
N PRO A 20 -3.19 -5.51 -5.43
CA PRO A 20 -2.45 -6.39 -4.55
C PRO A 20 -3.08 -7.79 -4.57
N MET A 21 -2.42 -8.74 -5.22
CA MET A 21 -2.87 -10.13 -5.37
C MET A 21 -1.89 -11.05 -4.66
N ALA A 22 -2.24 -11.54 -3.48
CA ALA A 22 -1.36 -12.42 -2.71
C ALA A 22 -0.95 -13.67 -3.52
N GLY A 23 0.33 -14.01 -3.51
CA GLY A 23 0.91 -15.11 -4.30
C GLY A 23 1.19 -14.79 -5.79
N PHE A 24 0.75 -13.63 -6.31
CA PHE A 24 0.94 -13.25 -7.71
C PHE A 24 1.62 -11.88 -7.88
N ALA A 25 1.21 -10.89 -7.09
CA ALA A 25 1.72 -9.54 -7.13
C ALA A 25 2.91 -9.39 -6.16
N GLY A 26 4.07 -9.86 -6.57
CA GLY A 26 5.34 -9.67 -5.85
C GLY A 26 6.08 -8.39 -6.24
N GLY A 27 7.27 -8.21 -5.65
CA GLY A 27 8.13 -7.03 -5.84
C GLY A 27 8.47 -6.76 -7.30
N ARG A 28 8.73 -7.80 -8.10
CA ARG A 28 9.05 -7.66 -9.52
C ARG A 28 7.89 -7.05 -10.34
N LEU A 29 6.67 -7.52 -10.10
CA LEU A 29 5.49 -6.98 -10.80
C LEU A 29 5.24 -5.53 -10.38
N ALA A 30 5.26 -5.26 -9.07
CA ALA A 30 5.06 -3.92 -8.54
C ALA A 30 6.12 -2.94 -9.09
N SER A 31 7.38 -3.33 -9.13
CA SER A 31 8.44 -2.52 -9.73
C SER A 31 8.24 -2.30 -11.23
N ALA A 32 7.84 -3.32 -11.99
CA ALA A 32 7.61 -3.17 -13.43
C ALA A 32 6.50 -2.15 -13.71
N VAL A 33 5.37 -2.24 -13.00
CA VAL A 33 4.26 -1.27 -13.10
C VAL A 33 4.73 0.14 -12.71
N THR A 34 5.50 0.25 -11.65
CA THR A 34 6.07 1.52 -11.15
C THR A 34 7.02 2.17 -12.17
N LEU A 35 7.95 1.39 -12.73
CA LEU A 35 8.90 1.83 -13.75
C LEU A 35 8.19 2.22 -15.05
N ALA A 36 7.05 1.58 -15.36
CA ALA A 36 6.16 1.96 -16.46
C ALA A 36 5.30 3.21 -16.17
N ARG A 37 5.58 3.94 -15.09
CA ARG A 37 4.87 5.16 -14.63
C ARG A 37 3.45 4.91 -14.15
N GLY A 38 3.16 3.70 -13.68
CA GLY A 38 1.96 3.34 -12.91
C GLY A 38 2.24 3.24 -11.40
N LEU A 39 1.27 2.76 -10.64
CA LEU A 39 1.41 2.43 -9.22
C LEU A 39 1.38 0.91 -9.03
N GLY A 40 2.54 0.33 -8.77
CA GLY A 40 2.62 -1.11 -8.53
C GLY A 40 2.31 -1.49 -7.10
N PHE A 41 1.48 -2.51 -6.88
CA PHE A 41 1.17 -3.03 -5.55
C PHE A 41 1.76 -4.43 -5.33
N ILE A 42 2.28 -4.65 -4.12
CA ILE A 42 2.66 -5.96 -3.59
C ILE A 42 1.50 -6.50 -2.74
N GLY A 43 1.15 -7.77 -2.89
CA GLY A 43 0.13 -8.43 -2.08
C GLY A 43 0.68 -9.61 -1.29
N VAL A 44 0.31 -9.72 -0.02
CA VAL A 44 0.54 -10.91 0.83
C VAL A 44 -0.74 -11.20 1.63
N VAL A 45 -0.92 -12.45 2.08
CA VAL A 45 -2.05 -12.78 2.97
C VAL A 45 -1.70 -12.37 4.41
N ASN A 46 -0.68 -13.02 4.98
CA ASN A 46 -0.24 -12.80 6.36
C ASN A 46 1.26 -13.07 6.58
N ASN A 47 2.01 -13.38 5.52
CA ASN A 47 3.44 -13.69 5.60
C ASN A 47 4.28 -12.40 5.48
N MET A 48 4.78 -11.91 6.61
CA MET A 48 5.55 -10.67 6.64
C MET A 48 7.00 -10.83 6.14
N ASP A 49 7.56 -12.05 6.18
CA ASP A 49 8.88 -12.31 5.61
C ASP A 49 8.83 -12.31 4.08
N GLU A 50 7.76 -12.88 3.51
CA GLU A 50 7.48 -12.75 2.07
C GLU A 50 7.28 -11.27 1.68
N LEU A 51 6.59 -10.48 2.51
CA LEU A 51 6.41 -9.06 2.25
C LEU A 51 7.75 -8.32 2.27
N ARG A 52 8.61 -8.56 3.27
CA ARG A 52 9.96 -7.98 3.35
C ARG A 52 10.79 -8.32 2.12
N GLU A 53 10.81 -9.59 1.70
CA GLU A 53 11.58 -10.00 0.53
C GLU A 53 11.10 -9.30 -0.75
N ASN A 54 9.78 -9.21 -0.94
CA ASN A 54 9.21 -8.50 -2.09
C ASN A 54 9.49 -6.99 -2.04
N LEU A 55 9.45 -6.36 -0.87
CA LEU A 55 9.79 -4.95 -0.69
C LEU A 55 11.29 -4.70 -0.93
N ARG A 56 12.16 -5.59 -0.47
CA ARG A 56 13.60 -5.54 -0.75
C ARG A 56 13.89 -5.63 -2.25
N ILE A 57 13.22 -6.52 -2.96
CA ILE A 57 13.28 -6.60 -4.43
C ILE A 57 12.83 -5.27 -5.03
N ALA A 58 11.72 -4.71 -4.56
CA ALA A 58 11.20 -3.44 -5.08
C ALA A 58 12.17 -2.28 -4.86
N THR A 59 12.74 -2.16 -3.65
CA THR A 59 13.80 -1.19 -3.32
C THR A 59 14.94 -1.23 -4.32
N ASN A 60 15.46 -2.42 -4.60
CA ASN A 60 16.58 -2.58 -5.52
C ASN A 60 16.21 -2.21 -6.97
N LEU A 61 15.04 -2.64 -7.45
CA LEU A 61 14.62 -2.40 -8.83
C LEU A 61 14.19 -0.96 -9.10
N THR A 62 13.73 -0.23 -8.07
CA THR A 62 13.29 1.17 -8.21
C THR A 62 14.31 2.19 -7.73
N ALA A 63 15.53 1.78 -7.36
CA ALA A 63 16.56 2.67 -6.82
C ALA A 63 16.87 3.90 -7.70
N ALA A 64 16.73 3.76 -9.02
CA ALA A 64 16.95 4.84 -9.99
C ALA A 64 15.84 5.92 -10.00
N GLN A 65 14.69 5.71 -9.35
CA GLN A 65 13.61 6.70 -9.26
C GLN A 65 13.92 7.88 -8.33
N GLY A 66 15.11 7.89 -7.71
CA GLY A 66 15.59 8.96 -6.85
C GLY A 66 15.19 8.78 -5.38
N ALA A 67 15.79 9.60 -4.52
CA ALA A 67 15.49 9.59 -3.08
C ALA A 67 14.13 10.25 -2.84
N SER A 68 13.17 9.46 -2.36
CA SER A 68 11.88 9.93 -1.86
C SER A 68 11.73 9.56 -0.39
N LYS A 69 10.78 10.18 0.31
CA LYS A 69 10.43 9.82 1.69
C LYS A 69 9.75 8.45 1.80
N THR A 70 9.34 7.89 0.67
CA THR A 70 8.66 6.60 0.55
C THR A 70 9.21 5.78 -0.60
N LEU A 71 9.16 4.46 -0.49
CA LEU A 71 9.42 3.53 -1.58
C LEU A 71 8.29 3.64 -2.62
N PRO A 72 8.56 3.74 -3.94
CA PRO A 72 7.57 4.06 -4.97
C PRO A 72 6.69 2.86 -5.36
N VAL A 73 6.28 2.04 -4.39
CA VAL A 73 5.33 0.94 -4.57
C VAL A 73 4.26 1.01 -3.49
N GLY A 74 3.14 0.33 -3.72
CA GLY A 74 2.11 0.09 -2.74
C GLY A 74 2.19 -1.30 -2.13
N VAL A 75 1.56 -1.48 -0.97
CA VAL A 75 1.37 -2.77 -0.30
C VAL A 75 -0.11 -2.97 -0.01
N GLY A 76 -0.66 -4.15 -0.32
CA GLY A 76 -2.00 -4.55 0.09
C GLY A 76 -1.97 -5.42 1.34
N LEU A 77 -2.83 -5.09 2.29
CA LEU A 77 -3.02 -5.81 3.54
C LEU A 77 -4.50 -6.15 3.73
N LEU A 78 -4.74 -7.32 4.32
CA LEU A 78 -6.06 -7.85 4.58
C LEU A 78 -6.27 -7.87 6.10
N PRO A 79 -6.92 -6.86 6.73
CA PRO A 79 -7.06 -6.81 8.19
C PRO A 79 -7.78 -8.02 8.80
N PHE A 80 -8.58 -8.76 8.03
CA PHE A 80 -9.18 -10.01 8.52
C PHE A 80 -8.19 -11.17 8.67
N ALA A 81 -7.04 -11.14 7.98
CA ALA A 81 -6.07 -12.22 7.89
C ALA A 81 -4.66 -11.86 8.39
N CYS A 82 -4.30 -10.57 8.37
CA CYS A 82 -3.03 -10.03 8.82
C CYS A 82 -3.24 -9.26 10.12
N LYS A 83 -2.25 -9.32 11.01
CA LYS A 83 -2.24 -8.54 12.26
C LYS A 83 -1.48 -7.24 12.06
N LEU A 84 -2.01 -6.17 12.65
CA LEU A 84 -1.41 -4.84 12.57
C LEU A 84 -0.02 -4.82 13.22
N GLU A 85 0.15 -5.49 14.37
CA GLU A 85 1.43 -5.56 15.08
C GLU A 85 2.55 -6.22 14.26
N ASP A 86 2.21 -7.16 13.37
CA ASP A 86 3.19 -7.84 12.52
C ASP A 86 3.54 -7.01 11.29
N ALA A 87 2.56 -6.27 10.74
CA ALA A 87 2.75 -5.46 9.54
C ALA A 87 3.48 -4.14 9.81
N LEU A 88 3.22 -3.48 10.94
CA LEU A 88 3.79 -2.16 11.27
C LEU A 88 5.32 -2.10 11.21
N PRO A 89 6.09 -3.08 11.75
CA PRO A 89 7.54 -3.07 11.62
C PRO A 89 8.01 -3.07 10.16
N VAL A 90 7.38 -3.86 9.30
CA VAL A 90 7.72 -3.94 7.87
C VAL A 90 7.38 -2.63 7.15
N LEU A 91 6.21 -2.07 7.42
CA LEU A 91 5.81 -0.78 6.86
C LEU A 91 6.75 0.34 7.29
N SER A 92 7.16 0.35 8.56
CA SER A 92 8.08 1.36 9.13
C SER A 92 9.48 1.29 8.52
N GLU A 93 9.94 0.08 8.23
CA GLU A 93 11.24 -0.19 7.61
C GLU A 93 11.27 0.28 6.14
N TYR A 94 10.30 -0.17 5.33
CA TYR A 94 10.34 0.04 3.88
C TYR A 94 9.56 1.28 3.40
N LYS A 95 8.62 1.78 4.21
CA LYS A 95 7.83 3.00 3.95
C LYS A 95 7.22 3.02 2.54
N PRO A 96 6.38 2.04 2.18
CA PRO A 96 5.72 2.05 0.87
C PRO A 96 4.91 3.34 0.70
N ALA A 97 4.83 3.84 -0.52
CA ALA A 97 4.12 5.08 -0.81
C ALA A 97 2.60 4.97 -0.57
N VAL A 98 2.05 3.76 -0.73
CA VAL A 98 0.63 3.49 -0.53
C VAL A 98 0.44 2.20 0.26
N VAL A 99 -0.46 2.20 1.23
CA VAL A 99 -1.01 0.97 1.81
C VAL A 99 -2.48 0.87 1.43
N TRP A 100 -2.83 -0.24 0.79
CA TRP A 100 -4.17 -0.62 0.41
C TRP A 100 -4.74 -1.55 1.48
N LEU A 101 -5.77 -1.12 2.20
CA LEU A 101 -6.50 -1.94 3.17
C LEU A 101 -7.79 -2.47 2.55
N PHE A 102 -8.04 -3.78 2.67
CA PHE A 102 -9.26 -4.41 2.16
C PHE A 102 -9.78 -5.51 3.07
N ALA A 103 -11.11 -5.63 3.13
CA ALA A 103 -11.85 -6.67 3.84
C ALA A 103 -11.57 -6.71 5.36
N ALA A 104 -11.56 -5.57 6.04
CA ALA A 104 -11.63 -5.57 7.49
C ALA A 104 -12.93 -6.20 8.00
N LYS A 105 -12.90 -6.76 9.22
CA LYS A 105 -14.07 -7.42 9.81
C LYS A 105 -15.11 -6.37 10.15
N GLU A 106 -14.69 -5.30 10.81
CA GLU A 106 -15.50 -4.15 11.17
C GLU A 106 -14.94 -2.86 10.55
N LEU A 107 -15.76 -1.80 10.44
CA LEU A 107 -15.30 -0.51 9.94
C LEU A 107 -14.30 0.17 10.87
N ASP A 108 -14.46 -0.01 12.19
CA ASP A 108 -13.57 0.54 13.21
C ASP A 108 -12.15 -0.03 13.12
N ASP A 109 -11.99 -1.25 12.59
CA ASP A 109 -10.67 -1.81 12.32
C ASP A 109 -9.90 -0.91 11.33
N TYR A 110 -10.55 -0.37 10.30
CA TYR A 110 -9.87 0.55 9.37
C TYR A 110 -9.40 1.82 10.07
N ALA A 111 -10.14 2.33 11.04
CA ALA A 111 -9.75 3.51 11.81
C ALA A 111 -8.48 3.22 12.63
N GLN A 112 -8.45 2.10 13.35
CA GLN A 112 -7.28 1.66 14.12
C GLN A 112 -6.05 1.45 13.22
N TRP A 113 -6.22 0.75 12.10
CA TRP A 113 -5.14 0.54 11.13
C TRP A 113 -4.64 1.86 10.54
N ALA A 114 -5.55 2.78 10.21
CA ALA A 114 -5.19 4.05 9.62
C ALA A 114 -4.42 4.94 10.60
N GLU A 115 -4.85 5.02 11.86
CA GLU A 115 -4.18 5.78 12.90
C GLU A 115 -2.73 5.30 13.10
N GLN A 116 -2.57 4.00 13.31
CA GLN A 116 -1.27 3.40 13.61
C GLN A 116 -0.30 3.47 12.41
N ILE A 117 -0.79 3.24 11.18
CA ILE A 117 0.03 3.40 9.98
C ILE A 117 0.44 4.85 9.79
N ARG A 118 -0.46 5.83 9.98
CA ARG A 118 -0.11 7.26 9.86
C ARG A 118 0.94 7.68 10.88
N ALA A 119 0.85 7.17 12.10
CA ALA A 119 1.83 7.43 13.15
C ALA A 119 3.22 6.85 12.79
N ALA A 120 3.25 5.62 12.26
CA ALA A 120 4.49 4.94 11.91
C ALA A 120 5.13 5.45 10.60
N THR A 121 4.31 5.77 9.60
CA THR A 121 4.73 6.17 8.26
C THR A 121 3.96 7.39 7.74
N PRO A 122 4.27 8.61 8.23
CA PRO A 122 3.47 9.83 7.97
C PRO A 122 3.41 10.29 6.51
N HIS A 123 4.24 9.72 5.64
CA HIS A 123 4.26 10.02 4.21
C HIS A 123 3.59 8.93 3.35
N THR A 124 3.20 7.80 3.95
CA THR A 124 2.46 6.74 3.26
C THR A 124 0.99 7.14 3.13
N MET A 125 0.47 7.04 1.92
CA MET A 125 -0.97 7.20 1.68
C MET A 125 -1.73 5.93 2.07
N LEU A 126 -2.95 6.11 2.57
CA LEU A 126 -3.85 5.01 2.89
C LEU A 126 -5.00 4.97 1.89
N TRP A 127 -5.15 3.84 1.22
CA TRP A 127 -6.26 3.55 0.32
C TRP A 127 -7.11 2.46 0.95
N ILE A 128 -8.37 2.78 1.26
CA ILE A 128 -9.29 1.81 1.85
C ILE A 128 -10.26 1.39 0.75
N ARG A 129 -10.29 0.10 0.43
CA ARG A 129 -11.27 -0.44 -0.49
C ARG A 129 -12.52 -0.80 0.29
N CYS A 130 -13.57 0.00 0.11
CA CYS A 130 -14.89 -0.30 0.59
C CYS A 130 -15.64 -1.19 -0.41
N ASP A 131 -16.43 -2.13 0.10
CA ASP A 131 -17.48 -2.80 -0.63
C ASP A 131 -18.81 -2.06 -0.43
N GLU A 132 -19.62 -2.04 -1.48
CA GLU A 132 -20.82 -1.18 -1.57
C GLU A 132 -21.91 -1.55 -0.55
N GLN A 133 -21.87 -2.76 0.01
CA GLN A 133 -22.89 -3.24 0.95
C GLN A 133 -22.70 -2.76 2.41
N ARG A 134 -21.61 -2.05 2.72
CA ARG A 134 -21.29 -1.60 4.09
C ARG A 134 -21.23 -0.09 4.28
N LEU A 135 -21.48 0.69 3.23
CA LEU A 135 -21.50 2.16 3.29
C LEU A 135 -22.89 2.63 3.73
N HIS A 136 -23.18 2.61 5.04
CA HIS A 136 -24.29 3.39 5.56
C HIS A 136 -23.94 4.89 5.49
N PRO A 137 -24.88 5.77 5.11
CA PRO A 137 -24.62 7.19 4.83
C PRO A 137 -24.13 8.05 6.01
N GLY A 138 -23.88 7.47 7.19
CA GLY A 138 -23.53 8.20 8.41
C GLY A 138 -22.04 8.24 8.78
N VAL A 139 -21.13 7.65 8.00
CA VAL A 139 -19.72 7.43 8.43
C VAL A 139 -18.72 8.43 7.83
N PHE A 140 -19.14 9.38 6.99
CA PHE A 140 -18.24 10.37 6.37
C PHE A 140 -18.78 11.81 6.39
N LEU A 141 -19.29 12.25 7.55
CA LEU A 141 -19.44 13.68 7.87
C LEU A 141 -18.51 14.06 9.01
#